data_AF-K3WRG3-F1
#
_entry.id   AF-K3WRG3-F1
#
_cell.length_a   1.000
_cell.length_b   1.000
_cell.length_c   1.000
_cell.angle_alpha   90.00
_cell.angle_beta   90.00
_cell.angle_gamma   90.00
#
_symmetry.space_group_name_H-M   'P 1'
#
loop_
_entity.id
_entity.type
_entity.pdbx_description
1 polymer ?
#
loop_
_entity_poly.entity_id
_entity_poly.type
_entity_poly.pdbx_seq_one_letter_code
_entity_poly.pdbx_strand_id
1 'polypeptide(L)'
;MVTTLTEKPETLNPTVLGTLMSIHYLTLDTTTRVSQLAQTTSSVTHLLRMLAQCKEVQHPLRRNEKSILNQINGGKVRFKVKGIAIKNVVNSEEMKSNILIQAGIGRTPIQDDSLCVEMLESMEASERILR
;
A
#
# COMPACT_ATOMS: atom_id res chain seq x y z
N MET A 1 4.94 15.83 -11.11
CA MET A 1 5.41 16.26 -12.45
C MET A 1 5.58 15.01 -13.30
N VAL A 2 4.64 14.75 -14.22
CA VAL A 2 4.64 13.54 -15.08
C VAL A 2 5.17 13.84 -16.49
N THR A 3 5.07 15.10 -16.91
CA THR A 3 5.63 15.66 -18.13
C THR A 3 6.64 16.75 -17.76
N THR A 4 7.77 16.79 -18.47
CA THR A 4 8.69 17.93 -18.41
C THR A 4 8.22 18.96 -19.44
N LEU A 5 7.77 20.11 -18.96
CA LEU A 5 7.54 21.27 -19.81
C LEU A 5 8.91 21.87 -20.15
N THR A 6 9.34 21.73 -21.40
CA THR A 6 10.44 22.54 -21.93
C THR A 6 9.99 23.99 -22.07
N GLU A 7 10.91 24.95 -21.91
CA GLU A 7 10.65 26.41 -21.98
C GLU A 7 10.00 26.87 -23.31
N LYS A 8 9.96 26.01 -24.33
CA LYS A 8 9.05 26.12 -25.48
C LYS A 8 7.84 25.19 -25.26
N PRO A 9 6.62 25.74 -25.08
CA PRO A 9 5.42 24.99 -24.66
C PRO A 9 4.81 24.07 -25.75
N GLU A 10 5.47 23.85 -26.88
CA GLU A 10 4.88 23.14 -28.03
C GLU A 10 5.18 21.62 -28.06
N THR A 11 6.09 21.13 -27.21
CA THR A 11 6.47 19.71 -27.19
C THR A 11 6.35 19.11 -25.79
N LEU A 12 5.50 18.10 -25.64
CA LEU A 12 5.39 17.28 -24.42
C LEU A 12 6.16 15.98 -24.63
N ASN A 13 7.25 15.80 -23.87
CA ASN A 13 8.02 14.55 -23.88
C ASN A 13 7.65 13.69 -22.65
N PRO A 14 7.42 12.38 -22.82
CA PRO A 14 7.15 11.49 -21.70
C PRO A 14 8.42 11.32 -20.86
N THR A 15 8.26 11.33 -19.54
CA THR A 15 9.34 10.96 -18.62
C THR A 15 9.39 9.44 -18.46
N VAL A 16 10.55 8.89 -18.09
CA VAL A 16 10.67 7.45 -17.76
C VAL A 16 9.69 7.07 -16.65
N LEU A 17 9.59 7.90 -15.60
CA LEU A 17 8.62 7.72 -14.52
C LEU A 17 7.17 7.80 -15.01
N GLY A 18 6.84 8.75 -15.89
CA GLY A 18 5.51 8.86 -16.49
C GLY A 18 5.15 7.66 -17.37
N THR A 19 6.14 7.09 -18.06
CA THR A 19 5.96 5.87 -18.85
C THR A 19 5.70 4.66 -17.96
N LEU A 20 6.50 4.48 -16.90
CA LEU A 20 6.29 3.42 -15.90
C LEU A 20 4.93 3.55 -15.21
N MET A 21 4.57 4.77 -14.81
CA MET A 21 3.26 5.07 -14.23
C MET A 21 2.12 4.63 -15.15
N SER A 22 2.22 4.91 -16.45
CA SER A 22 1.21 4.53 -17.44
C SER A 22 1.14 3.02 -17.67
N ILE A 23 2.28 2.34 -17.81
CA ILE A 23 2.34 0.89 -18.10
C ILE A 23 1.79 0.09 -16.92
N HIS A 24 2.09 0.52 -15.70
CA HIS A 24 1.69 -0.17 -14.47
C HIS A 24 0.37 0.37 -13.87
N TYR A 25 -0.33 1.27 -14.56
CA TYR A 25 -1.59 1.88 -14.09
C TYR A 25 -1.49 2.43 -12.66
N LEU A 26 -0.42 3.15 -12.37
CA LEU A 26 -0.14 3.71 -11.05
C LEU A 26 -0.60 5.16 -10.95
N THR A 27 -0.95 5.58 -9.75
CA THR A 27 -1.15 7.00 -9.47
C THR A 27 0.20 7.73 -9.35
N LEU A 28 0.20 9.03 -9.63
CA LEU A 28 1.39 9.88 -9.47
C LEU A 28 1.95 9.83 -8.03
N ASP A 29 1.07 9.79 -7.03
CA ASP A 29 1.46 9.69 -5.62
C ASP A 29 2.24 8.40 -5.36
N THR A 30 1.70 7.26 -5.81
CA THR A 30 2.36 5.96 -5.69
C THR A 30 3.69 5.90 -6.46
N THR A 31 3.73 6.39 -7.71
CA THR A 31 4.98 6.44 -8.47
C THR A 31 6.04 7.31 -7.78
N THR A 32 5.64 8.42 -7.15
CA THR A 32 6.56 9.28 -6.40
C THR A 32 7.10 8.57 -5.16
N ARG A 33 6.26 7.87 -4.39
CA ARG A 33 6.67 7.09 -3.22
C ARG A 33 7.63 5.96 -3.59
N VAL A 34 7.33 5.23 -4.65
CA VAL A 34 8.19 4.15 -5.17
C VAL A 34 9.54 4.71 -5.61
N SER A 35 9.53 5.81 -6.36
CA SER A 35 10.76 6.49 -6.80
C SER A 35 11.61 6.98 -5.64
N GLN A 36 11.01 7.49 -4.56
CA GLN A 36 11.72 7.90 -3.35
C GLN A 36 12.31 6.69 -2.61
N LEU A 37 11.53 5.61 -2.48
CA LEU A 37 11.99 4.39 -1.81
C LEU A 37 13.19 3.76 -2.53
N ALA A 38 13.15 3.72 -3.86
CA ALA A 38 14.21 3.17 -4.71
C ALA A 38 15.55 3.93 -4.59
N GLN A 39 15.53 5.19 -4.15
CA GLN A 39 16.74 6.00 -3.92
C GLN A 39 17.38 5.76 -2.54
N THR A 40 16.79 4.91 -1.70
CA THR A 40 17.22 4.70 -0.31
C THR A 40 17.46 3.21 -0.02
N THR A 41 18.30 2.91 0.96
CA THR A 41 18.41 1.54 1.50
C THR A 41 17.13 1.18 2.25
N SER A 42 16.19 0.55 1.56
CA SER A 42 14.88 0.17 2.12
C SER A 42 14.94 -1.20 2.79
N SER A 43 14.38 -1.32 4.00
CA SER A 43 14.10 -2.63 4.61
C SER A 43 12.69 -3.12 4.24
N VAL A 44 12.41 -4.42 4.49
CA VAL A 44 11.06 -5.02 4.29
C VAL A 44 9.97 -4.21 5.01
N THR A 45 10.27 -3.67 6.20
CA THR A 45 9.34 -2.81 6.94
C THR A 45 9.01 -1.52 6.17
N HIS A 46 10.00 -0.92 5.49
CA HIS A 46 9.79 0.29 4.70
C HIS A 46 8.95 -0.01 3.45
N LEU A 47 9.19 -1.15 2.79
CA LEU A 47 8.40 -1.61 1.65
C LEU A 47 6.93 -1.84 2.05
N LEU A 48 6.68 -2.61 3.12
CA LEU A 48 5.32 -2.86 3.61
C LEU A 48 4.59 -1.57 4.00
N ARG A 49 5.30 -0.64 4.64
CA ARG A 49 4.74 0.66 5.00
C ARG A 49 4.42 1.51 3.77
N MET A 50 5.29 1.52 2.77
CA MET A 50 5.07 2.24 1.52
C MET A 50 3.82 1.71 0.81
N LEU A 51 3.70 0.39 0.67
CA LEU A 51 2.50 -0.24 0.08
C LEU A 51 1.22 0.09 0.85
N ALA A 52 1.26 0.03 2.18
CA ALA A 52 0.11 0.35 3.01
C ALA A 52 -0.34 1.82 2.91
N GLN A 53 0.53 2.71 2.41
CA GLN A 53 0.23 4.12 2.18
C GLN A 53 -0.31 4.41 0.77
N CYS A 54 -0.15 3.47 -0.17
CA CYS A 54 -0.67 3.59 -1.53
C CYS A 54 -2.19 3.52 -1.53
N LYS A 55 -2.83 4.47 -2.21
CA LYS A 55 -4.30 4.55 -2.27
C LYS A 55 -4.92 3.39 -3.03
N GLU A 56 -4.18 2.81 -3.98
CA GLU A 56 -4.56 1.63 -4.74
C GLU A 56 -4.65 0.35 -3.88
N VAL A 57 -4.04 0.36 -2.69
CA VAL A 57 -4.03 -0.77 -1.74
C VAL A 57 -4.96 -0.50 -0.55
N GLN A 58 -5.40 0.74 -0.36
CA GLN A 58 -6.20 1.12 0.79
C GLN A 58 -7.68 0.80 0.61
N HIS A 59 -8.25 0.19 1.64
CA HIS A 59 -9.69 -0.05 1.76
C HIS A 59 -10.26 0.71 2.98
N PRO A 60 -11.52 1.20 2.92
CA PRO A 60 -12.15 1.90 4.03
C PRO A 60 -12.19 1.04 5.30
N LEU A 61 -11.81 1.63 6.44
CA LEU A 61 -11.90 0.95 7.74
C LEU A 61 -13.32 1.04 8.31
N ARG A 62 -14.05 -0.08 8.32
CA ARG A 62 -15.42 -0.18 8.83
C ARG A 62 -15.43 -0.58 10.31
N ARG A 63 -16.53 -0.32 11.02
CA ARG A 63 -16.63 -0.60 12.47
C ARG A 63 -16.75 -2.10 12.80
N ASN A 64 -17.48 -2.84 11.98
CA ASN A 64 -17.77 -4.28 12.15
C ASN A 64 -16.53 -5.17 12.03
N GLU A 65 -15.56 -4.78 11.21
CA GLU A 65 -14.32 -5.54 10.97
C GLU A 65 -13.22 -5.30 12.02
N LYS A 66 -13.34 -4.27 12.86
CA LYS A 66 -12.27 -3.89 13.82
C LYS A 66 -11.88 -5.01 14.78
N SER A 67 -12.84 -5.82 15.23
CA SER A 67 -12.57 -6.92 16.15
C SER A 67 -11.59 -7.93 15.54
N ILE A 68 -11.87 -8.36 14.30
CA ILE A 68 -11.06 -9.32 13.55
C ILE A 68 -9.69 -8.72 13.23
N LEU A 69 -9.65 -7.47 12.75
CA LEU A 69 -8.40 -6.78 12.45
C LEU A 69 -7.51 -6.61 13.69
N ASN A 70 -8.09 -6.28 14.85
CA ASN A 70 -7.35 -6.17 16.11
C ASN A 70 -6.78 -7.52 16.56
N GLN A 71 -7.52 -8.62 16.39
CA GLN A 71 -7.05 -9.96 16.71
C GLN A 71 -5.85 -10.36 15.83
N ILE A 72 -5.94 -10.13 14.52
CA ILE A 72 -4.86 -10.43 13.57
C ILE A 72 -3.65 -9.55 13.88
N ASN A 73 -3.85 -8.25 14.09
CA ASN A 73 -2.79 -7.31 14.44
C ASN A 73 -2.10 -7.68 15.77
N GLY A 74 -2.83 -8.23 16.74
CA GLY A 74 -2.30 -8.66 18.03
C GLY A 74 -1.28 -9.79 17.94
N GLY A 75 -1.57 -10.83 17.16
CA GLY A 75 -0.82 -12.09 17.19
C GLY A 75 -0.16 -12.55 15.90
N LYS A 76 -0.57 -12.05 14.72
CA LYS A 76 -0.15 -12.60 13.42
C LYS A 76 0.63 -11.62 12.54
N VAL A 77 0.58 -10.32 12.85
CA VAL A 77 1.30 -9.27 12.11
C VAL A 77 2.69 -9.05 12.71
N ARG A 78 3.74 -9.32 11.92
CA ARG A 78 5.15 -9.17 12.33
C ARG A 78 5.61 -7.71 12.25
N PHE A 79 5.23 -7.00 11.19
CA PHE A 79 5.66 -5.62 10.91
C PHE A 79 4.52 -4.65 11.17
N LYS A 80 4.28 -4.30 12.43
CA LYS A 80 3.15 -3.42 12.79
C LYS A 80 3.44 -1.97 12.38
N VAL A 81 2.47 -1.33 11.74
CA VAL A 81 2.45 0.14 11.60
C VAL A 81 2.27 0.72 12.99
N LYS A 82 3.23 1.52 13.45
CA LYS A 82 3.18 2.13 14.79
C LYS A 82 2.18 3.27 14.80
N GLY A 83 1.07 3.10 15.54
CA GLY A 83 0.08 4.14 15.85
C GLY A 83 0.14 4.60 17.31
N ILE A 84 -0.71 5.57 17.65
CA ILE A 84 -0.81 6.21 18.98
C ILE A 84 -1.24 5.21 20.08
N ALA A 85 -0.53 5.27 21.22
CA ALA A 85 -0.79 4.73 22.57
C ALA A 85 -1.16 3.24 22.76
N ILE A 86 -1.97 2.62 21.89
CA ILE A 86 -2.49 1.26 22.10
C ILE A 86 -1.98 0.34 20.98
N LYS A 87 -0.98 -0.49 21.31
CA LYS A 87 -0.19 -1.33 20.38
C LYS A 87 -0.98 -2.23 19.41
N ASN A 88 -2.27 -2.45 19.64
CA ASN A 88 -3.07 -3.42 18.89
C ASN A 88 -4.37 -2.86 18.29
N VAL A 89 -4.73 -1.59 18.52
CA VAL A 89 -6.00 -1.03 18.03
C VAL A 89 -5.82 -0.47 16.62
N VAL A 90 -6.59 -1.02 15.68
CA VAL A 90 -6.64 -0.58 14.29
C VAL A 90 -7.54 0.64 14.16
N ASN A 91 -6.94 1.75 13.72
CA ASN A 91 -7.62 3.04 13.64
C ASN A 91 -7.41 3.79 12.32
N SER A 92 -6.63 3.24 11.38
CA SER A 92 -6.38 3.85 10.07
C SER A 92 -6.48 2.84 8.93
N GLU A 93 -6.74 3.34 7.73
CA GLU A 93 -6.72 2.57 6.47
C GLU A 93 -5.32 2.00 6.21
N GLU A 94 -4.26 2.74 6.54
CA GLU A 94 -2.86 2.26 6.46
C GLU A 94 -2.64 1.02 7.35
N MET A 95 -3.14 1.05 8.59
CA MET A 95 -3.04 -0.12 9.48
C MET A 95 -3.81 -1.31 8.93
N LYS A 96 -5.03 -1.11 8.43
CA LYS A 96 -5.84 -2.15 7.80
C LYS A 96 -5.10 -2.77 6.61
N SER A 97 -4.64 -1.95 5.67
CA SER A 97 -3.93 -2.39 4.47
C SER A 97 -2.67 -3.18 4.82
N ASN A 98 -1.88 -2.71 5.79
CA ASN A 98 -0.72 -3.42 6.28
C ASN A 98 -1.05 -4.79 6.88
N ILE A 99 -2.18 -4.90 7.60
CA ILE A 99 -2.66 -6.19 8.13
C ILE A 99 -3.06 -7.12 6.99
N LEU A 100 -3.82 -6.63 6.01
CA LEU A 100 -4.30 -7.42 4.89
C LEU A 100 -3.14 -7.96 4.04
N ILE A 101 -2.18 -7.10 3.66
CA ILE A 101 -0.97 -7.51 2.91
C ILE A 101 -0.21 -8.60 3.68
N GLN A 102 0.04 -8.40 4.97
CA GLN A 102 0.76 -9.39 5.77
C GLN A 102 -0.04 -10.68 6.00
N ALA A 103 -1.37 -10.60 6.07
CA ALA A 103 -2.23 -11.77 6.13
C ALA A 103 -2.15 -12.59 4.83
N GLY A 104 -2.15 -11.92 3.67
CA GLY A 104 -1.99 -12.55 2.36
C GLY A 104 -0.63 -13.25 2.23
N ILE A 105 0.46 -12.52 2.50
CA ILE A 105 1.83 -13.09 2.48
C ILE A 105 1.97 -14.25 3.47
N GLY A 106 1.43 -14.08 4.69
CA GLY A 106 1.50 -15.06 5.76
C GLY A 106 0.50 -16.21 5.66
N ARG A 107 -0.36 -16.24 4.62
CA ARG A 107 -1.47 -17.20 4.47
C ARG A 107 -2.33 -17.32 5.73
N THR A 108 -2.59 -16.18 6.37
CA THR A 108 -3.41 -16.13 7.58
C THR A 108 -4.89 -16.25 7.20
N PRO A 109 -5.64 -17.22 7.75
CA PRO A 109 -7.06 -17.33 7.46
C PRO A 109 -7.82 -16.13 8.06
N ILE A 110 -8.68 -15.51 7.25
CA ILE A 110 -9.60 -14.43 7.63
C ILE A 110 -11.02 -14.98 7.53
N GLN A 111 -11.74 -15.01 8.66
CA GLN A 111 -13.11 -15.55 8.78
C GLN A 111 -14.16 -14.46 8.49
N ASP A 112 -13.94 -13.69 7.42
CA ASP A 112 -14.86 -12.67 6.92
C ASP A 112 -14.62 -12.53 5.41
N ASP A 113 -15.66 -12.79 4.63
CA ASP A 113 -15.54 -12.86 3.17
C ASP A 113 -15.18 -11.50 2.56
N SER A 114 -15.70 -10.40 3.13
CA SER A 114 -15.40 -9.05 2.66
C SER A 114 -13.94 -8.69 2.86
N LEU A 115 -13.38 -8.97 4.04
CA LEU A 115 -11.96 -8.78 4.32
C LEU A 115 -11.07 -9.72 3.51
N CYS A 116 -11.55 -10.93 3.18
CA CYS A 116 -10.84 -11.85 2.30
C CYS A 116 -10.73 -11.30 0.88
N VAL A 117 -11.82 -10.75 0.33
CA VAL A 117 -11.79 -10.08 -0.98
C VAL A 117 -10.85 -8.87 -0.96
N GLU A 118 -10.97 -7.99 0.03
CA GLU A 118 -10.09 -6.83 0.16
C GLU A 118 -8.61 -7.23 0.33
N MET A 119 -8.33 -8.34 1.01
CA MET A 119 -6.97 -8.89 1.09
C MET A 119 -6.45 -9.29 -0.29
N LEU A 120 -7.25 -9.96 -1.12
CA LEU A 120 -6.86 -10.36 -2.47
C LEU A 120 -6.63 -9.13 -3.36
N GLU A 121 -7.53 -8.14 -3.32
CA GLU A 121 -7.39 -6.88 -4.05
C GLU A 121 -6.12 -6.11 -3.61
N SER A 122 -5.86 -6.04 -2.30
CA SER A 122 -4.63 -5.44 -1.75
C SER A 122 -3.36 -6.15 -2.25
N MET A 123 -3.40 -7.48 -2.37
CA MET A 123 -2.26 -8.28 -2.86
C MET A 123 -2.03 -8.05 -4.37
N GLU A 124 -3.09 -8.03 -5.18
CA GLU A 124 -2.99 -7.77 -6.62
C GLU A 124 -2.47 -6.36 -6.91
N ALA A 125 -2.99 -5.35 -6.19
CA ALA A 125 -2.48 -4.00 -6.28
C ALA A 125 -1.00 -3.91 -5.85
N SER A 126 -0.63 -4.61 -4.78
CA SER A 126 0.76 -4.64 -4.30
C SER A 126 1.71 -5.28 -5.32
N GLU A 127 1.30 -6.37 -5.98
CA GLU A 127 2.08 -7.01 -7.03
C GLU A 127 2.32 -6.04 -8.20
N ARG A 128 1.28 -5.31 -8.62
CA ARG A 128 1.39 -4.32 -9.71
C ARG A 128 2.35 -3.18 -9.37
N ILE A 129 2.37 -2.72 -8.12
CA ILE A 129 3.25 -1.65 -7.63
C ILE A 129 4.71 -2.11 -7.53
N LEU A 130 4.96 -3.38 -7.20
CA LEU A 130 6.31 -3.92 -6.98
C LEU A 130 7.00 -4.44 -8.26
N ARG A 131 6.25 -4.63 -9.34
CA ARG A 131 6.75 -5.15 -10.62
C ARG A 131 7.60 -4.13 -11.36
#